data_AF-A0A5C5XBP1-F1
#
_entry.id   AF-A0A5C5XBP1-F1
#
_cell.length_a   1.000
_cell.length_b   1.000
_cell.length_c   1.000
_cell.angle_alpha   90.00
_cell.angle_beta   90.00
_cell.angle_gamma   90.00
#
_symmetry.space_group_name_H-M   'P 1'
#
loop_
_entity.id
_entity.type
_entity.pdbx_description
1 polymer ?
#
loop_
_entity_poly.entity_id
_entity_poly.type
_entity_poly.pdbx_seq_one_letter_code
_entity_poly.pdbx_strand_id
1 'polypeptide(L)'
;MTVQGNVQFSTKLPMKQILHSNGEYTEESEKLSYIFPIELLNMICQEIGEENFDTNVLVRERKLSQNTQYIGFWRGMPLSYPLLKPYQDIVLDQFAADVLKQSEADCQSLEDVANDRLRKFNLTMRAYCGWLLMNEEFLKDHDRWLNQNGENILKFGIPCFVQNTAQDRTLEESEEWVREYQSFCQKWRLQSLAAPRLPVPQPIQSPYVSELSALNPAEGTTLMAVPDIYPTFSRGILPDILEDSLRGSQVPGHLQDWMDIAAKENTSKNTLGTFQRRFALQHYWRVFYDKFPTSVSKNVTKLHAAFSTFFQCDIDTIRGDLRSIKNSLGPDWQYTPFFAPSKKV
;
A
#
# COMPACT_ATOMS: atom_id res chain seq x y z
N MET A 1 -6.96 -17.55 -13.88
CA MET A 1 -6.55 -16.19 -14.30
C MET A 1 -5.90 -15.52 -13.11
N THR A 2 -4.57 -15.55 -13.06
CA THR A 2 -3.82 -14.77 -12.08
C THR A 2 -3.62 -13.40 -12.70
N VAL A 3 -4.30 -12.36 -12.21
CA VAL A 3 -3.90 -10.98 -12.49
C VAL A 3 -2.59 -10.77 -11.76
N GLN A 4 -1.51 -11.30 -12.33
CA GLN A 4 -0.16 -10.86 -11.99
C GLN A 4 -0.09 -9.43 -12.50
N GLY A 5 -0.30 -8.48 -11.58
CA GLY A 5 0.33 -7.18 -11.71
C GLY A 5 1.84 -7.41 -11.69
N ASN A 6 2.38 -7.86 -12.82
CA ASN A 6 3.81 -7.89 -13.05
C ASN A 6 4.24 -6.43 -12.99
N VAL A 7 4.74 -6.01 -11.82
CA VAL A 7 5.65 -4.88 -11.74
C VAL A 7 6.95 -5.37 -12.40
N GLN A 8 6.92 -5.49 -13.73
CA GLN A 8 8.13 -5.52 -14.51
C GLN A 8 8.76 -4.15 -14.35
N PHE A 9 9.78 -4.06 -13.51
CA PHE A 9 10.77 -3.02 -13.64
C PHE A 9 11.46 -3.26 -14.98
N SER A 10 10.89 -2.67 -16.05
CA SER A 10 11.62 -2.51 -17.30
C SER A 10 12.86 -1.70 -16.99
N THR A 11 14.01 -2.35 -16.98
CA THR A 11 15.29 -1.69 -16.72
C THR A 11 15.71 -0.79 -17.89
N LYS A 12 15.00 -0.78 -19.02
CA LYS A 12 15.33 0.07 -20.19
C LYS A 12 14.09 0.37 -21.05
N LEU A 13 13.23 1.27 -20.60
CA LEU A 13 12.43 2.12 -21.50
C LEU A 13 12.83 3.59 -21.27
N PRO A 14 13.13 4.37 -22.32
CA PRO A 14 13.67 5.70 -22.16
C PRO A 14 12.55 6.66 -21.74
N MET A 15 12.38 6.86 -20.43
CA MET A 15 11.52 7.89 -19.83
C MET A 15 12.05 9.32 -20.04
N LYS A 16 12.91 9.51 -21.04
CA LYS A 16 13.39 10.80 -21.51
C LYS A 16 12.22 11.66 -22.05
N GLN A 17 11.21 11.09 -22.70
CA GLN A 17 10.24 11.91 -23.44
C GLN A 17 9.13 12.61 -22.63
N ILE A 18 8.72 12.12 -21.45
CA ILE A 18 7.65 12.78 -20.67
C ILE A 18 8.19 14.00 -19.90
N LEU A 19 9.48 14.00 -19.55
CA LEU A 19 10.15 15.10 -18.85
C LEU A 19 10.97 16.02 -19.78
N HIS A 20 11.24 15.64 -21.04
CA HIS A 20 12.03 16.45 -21.98
C HIS A 20 11.28 17.55 -22.72
N SER A 21 9.97 17.72 -22.56
CA SER A 21 9.29 18.84 -23.22
C SER A 21 9.71 20.21 -22.65
N ASN A 22 10.27 20.27 -21.43
CA ASN A 22 10.70 21.54 -20.78
C ASN A 22 12.11 21.50 -20.13
N GLY A 23 13.02 20.63 -20.59
CA GLY A 23 14.46 20.93 -20.52
C GLY A 23 15.20 21.06 -19.18
N GLU A 24 14.63 20.77 -18.00
CA GLU A 24 15.40 20.82 -16.75
C GLU A 24 15.19 19.56 -15.90
N TYR A 25 16.21 18.70 -15.87
CA TYR A 25 16.36 17.67 -14.84
C TYR A 25 16.83 18.39 -13.57
N THR A 26 15.89 18.86 -12.75
CA THR A 26 16.23 19.52 -11.50
C THR A 26 16.65 18.47 -10.47
N GLU A 27 17.56 18.81 -9.53
CA GLU A 27 17.93 17.96 -8.38
C GLU A 27 16.72 17.47 -7.57
N GLU A 28 15.55 18.12 -7.72
CA GLU A 28 14.28 17.66 -7.13
C GLU A 28 13.82 16.29 -7.64
N SER A 29 14.23 15.88 -8.85
CA SER A 29 13.83 14.60 -9.45
C SER A 29 14.42 13.37 -8.74
N GLU A 30 15.49 13.55 -7.97
CA GLU A 30 16.07 12.50 -7.14
C GLU A 30 15.29 12.29 -5.82
N LYS A 31 14.57 13.32 -5.37
CA LYS A 31 13.81 13.27 -4.12
C LYS A 31 12.50 12.51 -4.32
N LEU A 32 12.11 11.79 -3.27
CA LEU A 32 10.80 11.16 -3.19
C LEU A 32 9.73 12.26 -3.16
N SER A 33 8.84 12.26 -4.16
CA SER A 33 7.74 13.21 -4.26
C SER A 33 6.45 12.45 -4.54
N TYR A 34 5.41 12.69 -3.75
CA TYR A 34 4.11 12.06 -3.96
C TYR A 34 3.18 12.96 -4.76
N ILE A 35 2.08 12.40 -5.27
CA ILE A 35 1.06 13.13 -6.00
C ILE A 35 -0.33 12.85 -5.43
N PHE A 36 -1.23 13.80 -5.58
CA PHE A 36 -2.64 13.63 -5.21
C PHE A 36 -3.43 12.80 -6.24
N PRO A 37 -4.46 12.07 -5.80
CA PRO A 37 -5.57 11.70 -6.67
C PRO A 37 -6.21 12.97 -7.21
N ILE A 38 -6.43 13.05 -8.52
CA ILE A 38 -6.97 14.25 -9.15
C ILE A 38 -8.35 14.63 -8.58
N GLU A 39 -9.14 13.64 -8.18
CA GLU A 39 -10.44 13.83 -7.56
C GLU A 39 -10.31 14.55 -6.21
N LEU A 40 -9.36 14.11 -5.37
CA LEU A 40 -9.10 14.74 -4.08
C LEU A 40 -8.55 16.16 -4.26
N LEU A 41 -7.62 16.36 -5.21
CA LEU A 41 -7.08 17.68 -5.51
C LEU A 41 -8.18 18.66 -5.95
N ASN A 42 -9.09 18.22 -6.82
CA ASN A 42 -10.23 19.01 -7.26
C ASN A 42 -11.16 19.40 -6.09
N MET A 43 -11.48 18.45 -5.21
CA MET A 43 -12.31 18.72 -4.02
C MET A 43 -11.63 19.74 -3.09
N ILE A 44 -10.32 19.60 -2.88
CA ILE A 44 -9.53 20.55 -2.08
C ILE A 44 -9.56 21.94 -2.69
N CYS A 45 -9.32 22.07 -4.00
CA CYS A 45 -9.36 23.35 -4.70
C CYS A 45 -10.75 23.99 -4.67
N GLN A 46 -11.81 23.17 -4.79
CA GLN A 46 -13.19 23.65 -4.70
C GLN A 46 -13.54 24.22 -3.33
N GLU A 47 -13.13 23.55 -2.24
CA GLU A 47 -13.41 24.00 -0.87
C GLU A 47 -12.55 25.21 -0.46
N ILE A 48 -11.27 25.20 -0.85
CA ILE A 48 -10.31 26.23 -0.43
C ILE A 48 -10.36 27.47 -1.31
N GLY A 49 -10.50 27.32 -2.63
CA GLY A 49 -10.29 28.35 -3.63
C GLY A 49 -8.87 28.29 -4.20
N GLU A 50 -8.74 28.22 -5.52
CA GLU A 50 -7.44 28.08 -6.22
C GLU A 50 -6.48 29.24 -5.94
N GLU A 51 -7.01 30.43 -5.67
CA GLU A 51 -6.25 31.64 -5.34
C GLU A 51 -5.41 31.53 -4.05
N ASN A 52 -5.67 30.51 -3.22
CA ASN A 52 -4.95 30.26 -1.98
C ASN A 52 -3.76 29.30 -2.14
N PHE A 53 -3.46 28.90 -3.38
CA PHE A 53 -2.34 28.01 -3.72
C PHE A 53 -1.30 28.75 -4.55
N ASP A 54 -0.06 28.29 -4.48
CA ASP A 54 0.94 28.68 -5.48
C ASP A 54 0.53 28.13 -6.84
N THR A 55 0.28 29.03 -7.80
CA THR A 55 -0.22 28.68 -9.13
C THR A 55 0.71 27.70 -9.87
N ASN A 56 2.02 27.87 -9.74
CA ASN A 56 2.99 27.01 -10.44
C ASN A 56 2.99 25.60 -9.84
N VAL A 57 2.96 25.49 -8.51
CA VAL A 57 2.88 24.21 -7.82
C VAL A 57 1.57 23.51 -8.14
N LEU A 58 0.44 24.22 -8.12
CA LEU A 58 -0.88 23.65 -8.40
C LEU A 58 -1.00 23.16 -9.85
N VAL A 59 -0.53 23.94 -10.83
CA VAL A 59 -0.54 23.54 -12.26
C VAL A 59 0.33 22.30 -12.48
N ARG A 60 1.52 22.25 -11.88
CA ARG A 60 2.40 21.08 -11.93
C ARG A 60 1.69 19.86 -11.32
N GLU A 61 1.09 20.01 -10.14
CA GLU A 61 0.41 18.93 -9.45
C GLU A 61 -0.78 18.38 -10.24
N ARG A 62 -1.61 19.25 -10.83
CA ARG A 62 -2.71 18.84 -11.72
C ARG A 62 -2.23 18.01 -12.89
N LYS A 63 -1.14 18.44 -13.55
CA LYS A 63 -0.55 17.71 -14.69
C LYS A 63 -0.06 16.33 -14.28
N LEU A 64 0.57 16.20 -13.10
CA LEU A 64 1.04 14.91 -12.61
C LEU A 64 -0.11 14.00 -12.16
N SER A 65 -1.14 14.57 -11.54
CA SER A 65 -2.31 13.86 -11.01
C SER A 65 -3.23 13.28 -12.10
N GLN A 66 -3.08 13.72 -13.36
CA GLN A 66 -3.82 13.15 -14.50
C GLN A 66 -3.49 11.67 -14.73
N ASN A 67 -2.31 11.21 -14.33
CA ASN A 67 -1.97 9.79 -14.43
C ASN A 67 -2.37 9.06 -13.15
N THR A 68 -3.57 8.47 -13.18
CA THR A 68 -4.13 7.70 -12.06
C THR A 68 -3.36 6.42 -11.74
N GLN A 69 -2.38 6.01 -12.55
CA GLN A 69 -1.57 4.82 -12.30
C GLN A 69 -0.47 5.05 -11.26
N TYR A 70 -0.04 6.29 -11.03
CA TYR A 70 1.06 6.59 -10.13
C TYR A 70 0.60 7.33 -8.89
N ILE A 71 1.37 7.20 -7.81
CA ILE A 71 1.17 7.91 -6.54
C ILE A 71 2.33 8.85 -6.22
N GLY A 72 3.38 8.83 -7.04
CA GLY A 72 4.55 9.67 -6.85
C GLY A 72 5.67 9.32 -7.81
N PHE A 73 6.83 9.88 -7.54
CA PHE A 73 8.08 9.64 -8.22
C PHE A 73 9.20 9.48 -7.19
N TRP A 74 10.15 8.62 -7.48
CA TRP A 74 11.34 8.47 -6.68
C TRP A 74 12.53 8.15 -7.59
N ARG A 75 13.60 8.94 -7.50
CA ARG A 75 14.78 8.79 -8.37
C ARG A 75 14.43 8.84 -9.86
N GLY A 76 13.53 9.76 -10.22
CA GLY A 76 13.01 9.89 -11.58
C GLY A 76 12.09 8.75 -12.05
N MET A 77 11.86 7.71 -11.24
CA MET A 77 11.01 6.57 -11.57
C MET A 77 9.60 6.79 -11.04
N PRO A 78 8.56 6.43 -11.82
CA PRO A 78 7.18 6.51 -11.36
C PRO A 78 6.94 5.46 -10.27
N LEU A 79 6.25 5.87 -9.22
CA LEU A 79 5.91 5.01 -8.10
C LEU A 79 4.44 4.60 -8.23
N SER A 80 4.19 3.30 -8.41
CA SER A 80 2.85 2.71 -8.33
C SER A 80 2.65 2.04 -6.99
N TYR A 81 1.49 2.26 -6.39
CA TYR A 81 1.14 1.66 -5.11
C TYR A 81 -0.37 1.45 -5.00
N PRO A 82 -0.87 0.27 -5.43
CA PRO A 82 -2.31 -0.01 -5.50
C PRO A 82 -3.05 0.13 -4.16
N LEU A 83 -2.37 -0.09 -3.03
CA LEU A 83 -2.99 -0.05 -1.70
C LEU A 83 -3.39 1.36 -1.23
N LEU A 84 -2.98 2.42 -1.92
CA LEU A 84 -3.51 3.78 -1.66
C LEU A 84 -4.75 4.10 -2.49
N LYS A 85 -5.00 3.36 -3.57
CA LYS A 85 -6.12 3.60 -4.48
C LYS A 85 -7.37 2.84 -4.05
N PRO A 86 -8.57 3.33 -4.37
CA PRO A 86 -9.79 2.54 -4.25
C PRO A 86 -9.62 1.17 -4.93
N TYR A 87 -10.20 0.14 -4.32
CA TYR A 87 -10.28 -1.17 -4.96
C TYR A 87 -11.07 -1.04 -6.27
N GLN A 88 -10.52 -1.57 -7.35
CA GLN A 88 -11.20 -1.66 -8.63
C GLN A 88 -11.72 -3.08 -8.76
N ASP A 89 -13.03 -3.19 -8.96
CA ASP A 89 -13.67 -4.47 -9.22
C ASP A 89 -13.11 -5.09 -10.50
N ILE A 90 -12.95 -6.41 -10.47
CA ILE A 90 -12.71 -7.19 -11.68
C ILE A 90 -13.98 -7.13 -12.51
N VAL A 91 -13.83 -6.91 -13.82
CA VAL A 91 -14.90 -7.00 -14.79
C VAL A 91 -14.58 -8.15 -15.73
N LEU A 92 -15.50 -9.10 -15.85
CA LEU A 92 -15.39 -10.21 -16.80
C LEU A 92 -16.10 -9.80 -18.10
N ASP A 93 -15.30 -9.46 -19.11
CA ASP A 93 -15.83 -9.07 -20.42
C ASP A 93 -16.29 -10.29 -21.25
N GLN A 94 -16.85 -10.02 -22.44
CA GLN A 94 -17.31 -11.07 -23.35
C GLN A 94 -16.20 -12.08 -23.68
N PHE A 95 -14.95 -11.62 -23.76
CA PHE A 95 -13.81 -12.50 -24.00
C PHE A 95 -13.61 -13.49 -22.84
N ALA A 96 -13.72 -13.04 -21.60
CA ALA A 96 -13.68 -13.92 -20.44
C ALA A 96 -14.84 -14.94 -20.46
N ALA A 97 -16.05 -14.53 -20.85
CA ALA A 97 -17.20 -15.43 -20.98
C ALA A 97 -16.96 -16.53 -22.03
N ASP A 98 -16.44 -16.16 -23.19
CA ASP A 98 -16.09 -17.10 -24.27
C ASP A 98 -15.02 -18.11 -23.82
N VAL A 99 -13.99 -17.63 -23.09
CA VAL A 99 -12.91 -18.48 -22.56
C VAL A 99 -13.41 -19.44 -21.49
N LEU A 100 -14.27 -18.98 -20.58
CA LEU A 100 -14.84 -19.79 -19.51
C LEU A 100 -15.94 -20.74 -20.02
N LYS A 101 -16.44 -20.53 -21.24
CA LYS A 101 -17.58 -21.26 -21.83
C LYS A 101 -18.81 -21.19 -20.94
N GLN A 102 -19.05 -20.00 -20.38
CA GLN A 102 -20.16 -19.73 -19.47
C GLN A 102 -21.10 -18.69 -20.07
N SER A 103 -22.35 -18.66 -19.59
CA SER A 103 -23.27 -17.59 -19.97
C SER A 103 -22.85 -16.26 -19.34
N GLU A 104 -23.28 -15.14 -19.92
CA GLU A 104 -23.04 -13.80 -19.36
C GLU A 104 -23.56 -13.70 -17.91
N ALA A 105 -24.72 -14.32 -17.62
CA ALA A 105 -25.29 -14.36 -16.28
C ALA A 105 -24.42 -15.15 -15.28
N ASP A 106 -23.82 -16.26 -15.71
CA ASP A 106 -22.89 -17.03 -14.88
C ASP A 106 -21.60 -16.24 -14.63
N CYS A 107 -21.09 -15.55 -15.65
CA CYS A 107 -19.92 -14.67 -15.51
C CYS A 107 -20.19 -13.52 -14.54
N GLN A 108 -21.37 -12.88 -14.61
CA GLN A 108 -21.73 -11.84 -13.64
C GLN A 108 -21.80 -12.41 -12.22
N SER A 109 -22.39 -13.60 -12.04
CA SER A 109 -22.42 -14.24 -10.72
C SER A 109 -21.02 -14.59 -10.22
N LEU A 110 -20.10 -15.00 -11.09
CA LEU A 110 -18.70 -15.25 -10.74
C LEU A 110 -17.98 -13.94 -10.39
N GLU A 111 -18.22 -12.89 -11.14
CA GLU A 111 -17.68 -11.55 -10.91
C GLU A 111 -18.09 -11.03 -9.53
N ASP A 112 -19.37 -11.09 -9.20
CA ASP A 112 -19.90 -10.65 -7.90
C ASP A 112 -19.24 -11.41 -6.74
N VAL A 113 -19.12 -12.74 -6.87
CA VAL A 113 -18.48 -13.60 -5.86
C VAL A 113 -16.99 -13.32 -5.75
N ALA A 114 -16.30 -13.11 -6.87
CA ALA A 114 -14.87 -12.78 -6.90
C ALA A 114 -14.62 -11.41 -6.25
N ASN A 115 -15.39 -10.40 -6.62
CA ASN A 115 -15.27 -9.04 -6.08
C ASN A 115 -15.59 -8.98 -4.59
N ASP A 116 -16.64 -9.65 -4.10
CA ASP A 116 -16.92 -9.73 -2.65
C ASP A 116 -15.72 -10.32 -1.86
N ARG A 117 -15.11 -11.39 -2.39
CA ARG A 117 -13.96 -12.04 -1.76
C ARG A 117 -12.71 -11.17 -1.81
N LEU A 118 -12.38 -10.63 -2.99
CA LEU A 118 -11.17 -9.82 -3.19
C LEU A 118 -11.23 -8.49 -2.44
N ARG A 119 -12.41 -7.86 -2.33
CA ARG A 119 -12.61 -6.65 -1.50
C ARG A 119 -12.22 -6.90 -0.04
N LYS A 120 -12.54 -8.06 0.53
CA LYS A 120 -12.18 -8.42 1.91
C LYS A 120 -10.67 -8.54 2.11
N PHE A 121 -9.97 -9.16 1.15
CA PHE A 121 -8.51 -9.23 1.17
C PHE A 121 -7.88 -7.85 1.01
N ASN A 122 -8.35 -7.06 0.04
CA ASN A 122 -7.86 -5.71 -0.19
C ASN A 122 -8.06 -4.81 1.03
N LEU A 123 -9.25 -4.84 1.63
CA LEU A 123 -9.56 -4.13 2.88
C LEU A 123 -8.59 -4.53 3.99
N THR A 124 -8.35 -5.83 4.17
CA THR A 124 -7.41 -6.35 5.19
C THR A 124 -6.00 -5.84 4.95
N MET A 125 -5.48 -5.92 3.72
CA MET A 125 -4.13 -5.44 3.41
C MET A 125 -3.98 -3.94 3.70
N ARG A 126 -4.95 -3.13 3.29
CA ARG A 126 -4.92 -1.67 3.50
C ARG A 126 -5.08 -1.31 4.97
N ALA A 127 -5.94 -2.03 5.69
CA ALA A 127 -6.09 -1.90 7.13
C ALA A 127 -4.80 -2.29 7.85
N TYR A 128 -4.10 -3.34 7.41
CA TYR A 128 -2.82 -3.75 7.97
C TYR A 128 -1.76 -2.65 7.77
N CYS A 129 -1.64 -2.08 6.57
CA CYS A 129 -0.77 -0.92 6.33
C CYS A 129 -1.10 0.25 7.27
N GLY A 130 -2.39 0.55 7.45
CA GLY A 130 -2.85 1.60 8.35
C GLY A 130 -2.55 1.33 9.82
N TRP A 131 -2.66 0.08 10.26
CA TRP A 131 -2.29 -0.34 11.61
C TRP A 131 -0.77 -0.26 11.81
N LEU A 132 0.04 -0.75 10.86
CA LEU A 132 1.51 -0.66 10.93
C LEU A 132 1.98 0.78 11.07
N LEU A 133 1.44 1.69 10.26
CA LEU A 133 1.81 3.12 10.33
C LEU A 133 1.29 3.85 11.57
N MET A 134 0.59 3.15 12.46
CA MET A 134 0.10 3.61 13.75
C MET A 134 0.70 2.82 14.93
N ASN A 135 1.40 1.71 14.65
CA ASN A 135 2.00 0.85 15.65
C ASN A 135 3.40 1.39 16.04
N GLU A 136 3.57 1.72 17.32
CA GLU A 136 4.80 2.35 17.82
C GLU A 136 6.05 1.46 17.63
N GLU A 137 5.92 0.14 17.84
CA GLU A 137 7.03 -0.80 17.71
C GLU A 137 7.48 -0.93 16.25
N PHE A 138 6.54 -1.04 15.31
CA PHE A 138 6.83 -1.04 13.87
C PHE A 138 7.57 0.23 13.48
N LEU A 139 7.07 1.38 13.91
CA LEU A 139 7.66 2.68 13.56
C LEU A 139 9.07 2.84 14.13
N LYS A 140 9.33 2.37 15.35
CA LYS A 140 10.69 2.35 15.93
C LYS A 140 11.64 1.47 15.13
N ASP A 141 11.23 0.25 14.80
CA ASP A 141 12.04 -0.67 14.01
C ASP A 141 12.33 -0.12 12.60
N HIS A 142 11.29 0.42 11.97
CA HIS A 142 11.34 1.03 10.66
C HIS A 142 12.28 2.24 10.63
N ASP A 143 12.13 3.16 11.58
CA ASP A 143 12.94 4.38 11.62
C ASP A 143 14.39 4.08 12.01
N ARG A 144 14.62 3.09 12.89
CA ARG A 144 15.96 2.58 13.15
C ARG A 144 16.62 2.07 11.87
N TRP A 145 15.93 1.22 11.10
CA TRP A 145 16.46 0.68 9.86
C TRP A 145 16.74 1.77 8.82
N LEU A 146 15.80 2.69 8.59
CA LEU A 146 16.00 3.82 7.66
C LEU A 146 17.19 4.70 8.05
N ASN A 147 17.35 4.99 9.34
CA ASN A 147 18.43 5.85 9.81
C ASN A 147 19.79 5.18 9.67
N GLN A 148 19.88 3.88 9.93
CA GLN A 148 21.11 3.10 9.80
C GLN A 148 21.51 2.93 8.33
N ASN A 149 20.54 2.72 7.45
CA ASN A 149 20.78 2.29 6.07
C ASN A 149 20.44 3.37 5.02
N GLY A 150 20.18 4.61 5.44
CA GLY A 150 19.69 5.69 4.57
C GLY A 150 20.62 6.00 3.39
N GLU A 151 21.95 5.96 3.59
CA GLU A 151 22.92 6.15 2.50
C GLU A 151 22.82 5.03 1.45
N ASN A 152 22.69 3.78 1.88
CA ASN A 152 22.50 2.63 1.00
C ASN A 152 21.16 2.72 0.26
N ILE A 153 20.09 3.13 0.95
CA ILE A 153 18.76 3.30 0.34
C ILE A 153 18.78 4.41 -0.71
N LEU A 154 19.47 5.52 -0.48
CA LEU A 154 19.62 6.58 -1.48
C LEU A 154 20.38 6.09 -2.71
N LYS A 155 21.47 5.35 -2.49
CA LYS A 155 22.35 4.88 -3.55
C LYS A 155 21.72 3.75 -4.38
N PHE A 156 21.16 2.75 -3.71
CA PHE A 156 20.71 1.49 -4.32
C PHE A 156 19.20 1.36 -4.40
N GLY A 157 18.43 2.15 -3.65
CA GLY A 157 16.99 1.98 -3.50
C GLY A 157 16.64 1.02 -2.36
N ILE A 158 15.35 0.78 -2.16
CA ILE A 158 14.87 -0.25 -1.23
C ILE A 158 15.05 -1.62 -1.88
N PRO A 159 15.59 -2.63 -1.18
CA PRO A 159 15.68 -3.98 -1.71
C PRO A 159 14.30 -4.53 -2.05
N CYS A 160 14.19 -5.20 -3.19
CA CYS A 160 12.98 -5.90 -3.60
C CYS A 160 13.25 -7.40 -3.59
N PHE A 161 12.51 -8.15 -2.77
CA PHE A 161 12.58 -9.61 -2.76
C PHE A 161 11.53 -10.15 -3.72
N VAL A 162 11.97 -10.55 -4.90
CA VAL A 162 11.13 -11.33 -5.80
C VAL A 162 11.03 -12.72 -5.20
N GLN A 163 9.88 -13.04 -4.57
CA GLN A 163 9.63 -14.36 -3.98
C GLN A 163 9.41 -15.47 -5.04
N ASN A 164 9.83 -15.27 -6.30
CA ASN A 164 9.76 -16.30 -7.33
C ASN A 164 10.98 -17.22 -7.29
N THR A 165 10.67 -18.49 -7.31
CA THR A 165 11.49 -19.70 -7.19
C THR A 165 12.47 -19.97 -8.35
N ALA A 166 13.02 -18.95 -9.01
CA ALA A 166 13.97 -19.15 -10.11
C ALA A 166 15.24 -18.31 -9.94
N GLN A 167 16.20 -18.91 -9.22
CA GLN A 167 17.66 -18.91 -9.47
C GLN A 167 18.48 -17.64 -9.78
N ASP A 168 17.95 -16.42 -9.83
CA ASP A 168 18.78 -15.22 -10.00
C ASP A 168 18.72 -14.28 -8.79
N ARG A 169 19.36 -14.71 -7.70
CA ARG A 169 19.69 -13.88 -6.53
C ARG A 169 20.97 -13.08 -6.84
N THR A 170 20.84 -11.99 -7.60
CA THR A 170 22.00 -11.22 -8.10
C THR A 170 22.27 -9.88 -7.40
N LEU A 171 21.51 -9.54 -6.36
CA LEU A 171 22.04 -8.71 -5.27
C LEU A 171 22.56 -9.68 -4.23
N GLU A 172 23.87 -9.71 -4.04
CA GLU A 172 24.48 -10.62 -3.08
C GLU A 172 23.75 -10.49 -1.74
N GLU A 173 23.05 -11.55 -1.31
CA GLU A 173 22.48 -11.70 0.04
C GLU A 173 23.58 -11.62 1.15
N SER A 174 24.82 -11.32 0.76
CA SER A 174 26.02 -11.13 1.57
C SER A 174 26.02 -9.80 2.32
N GLU A 175 25.36 -8.74 1.82
CA GLU A 175 25.38 -7.44 2.47
C GLU A 175 24.49 -7.40 3.73
N GLU A 176 25.06 -6.91 4.83
CA GLU A 176 24.42 -6.92 6.16
C GLU A 176 23.10 -6.17 6.18
N TRP A 177 23.03 -4.99 5.55
CA TRP A 177 21.82 -4.16 5.53
C TRP A 177 20.64 -4.81 4.77
N VAL A 178 20.93 -5.66 3.77
CA VAL A 178 19.91 -6.42 3.05
C VAL A 178 19.33 -7.50 3.97
N ARG A 179 20.17 -8.19 4.76
CA ARG A 179 19.73 -9.18 5.75
C ARG A 179 18.92 -8.53 6.88
N GLU A 180 19.34 -7.36 7.36
CA GLU A 180 18.56 -6.60 8.35
C GLU A 180 17.17 -6.24 7.80
N TYR A 181 17.11 -5.77 6.54
CA TYR A 181 15.85 -5.46 5.88
C TYR A 181 14.97 -6.71 5.66
N GLN A 182 15.56 -7.86 5.30
CA GLN A 182 14.81 -9.14 5.25
C GLN A 182 14.22 -9.50 6.60
N SER A 183 15.00 -9.39 7.67
CA SER A 183 14.55 -9.65 9.04
C SER A 183 13.41 -8.70 9.45
N PHE A 184 13.54 -7.41 9.13
CA PHE A 184 12.49 -6.41 9.32
C PHE A 184 11.20 -6.80 8.58
N CYS A 185 11.28 -7.12 7.29
CA CYS A 185 10.12 -7.52 6.50
C CYS A 185 9.48 -8.82 7.02
N GLN A 186 10.27 -9.82 7.39
CA GLN A 186 9.78 -11.08 7.94
C GLN A 186 9.07 -10.89 9.29
N LYS A 187 9.65 -10.09 10.19
CA LYS A 187 9.05 -9.74 11.49
C LYS A 187 7.65 -9.15 11.30
N TRP A 188 7.50 -8.25 10.34
CA TRP A 188 6.27 -7.49 10.09
C TRP A 188 5.41 -8.06 8.95
N ARG A 189 5.69 -9.27 8.48
CA ARG A 189 4.91 -9.97 7.44
C ARG A 189 4.76 -9.12 6.18
N LEU A 190 5.84 -8.49 5.76
CA LEU A 190 5.94 -7.66 4.58
C LEU A 190 6.64 -8.42 3.46
N GLN A 191 6.19 -8.21 2.23
CA GLN A 191 6.95 -8.57 1.04
C GLN A 191 8.13 -7.61 0.84
N SER A 192 7.85 -6.31 0.98
CA SER A 192 8.80 -5.22 0.79
C SER A 192 8.21 -3.88 1.27
N LEU A 193 8.94 -2.78 1.05
CA LEU A 193 8.45 -1.42 1.10
C LEU A 193 8.51 -0.84 -0.33
N ALA A 194 7.41 -0.28 -0.83
CA ALA A 194 7.41 0.37 -2.14
C ALA A 194 8.14 1.73 -2.10
N ALA A 195 8.11 2.36 -0.94
CA ALA A 195 8.85 3.55 -0.55
C ALA A 195 8.98 3.51 0.99
N PRO A 196 9.82 4.34 1.63
CA PRO A 196 10.09 4.27 3.06
C PRO A 196 8.82 4.08 3.91
N ARG A 197 7.79 4.91 3.75
CA ARG A 197 6.54 4.79 4.54
C ARG A 197 5.39 4.08 3.80
N LEU A 198 5.68 3.18 2.85
CA LEU A 198 4.67 2.46 2.06
C LEU A 198 4.89 0.94 2.14
N PRO A 199 4.44 0.30 3.23
CA PRO A 199 4.67 -1.13 3.47
C PRO A 199 3.81 -2.01 2.56
N VAL A 200 4.42 -2.97 1.87
CA VAL A 200 3.72 -3.96 1.04
C VAL A 200 3.54 -5.24 1.86
N PRO A 201 2.33 -5.56 2.32
CA PRO A 201 2.07 -6.78 3.08
C PRO A 201 2.43 -8.02 2.24
N GLN A 202 2.88 -9.08 2.90
CA GLN A 202 3.13 -10.35 2.24
C GLN A 202 1.82 -10.85 1.61
N PRO A 203 1.76 -11.13 0.30
CA PRO A 203 0.55 -11.65 -0.32
C PRO A 203 0.33 -13.12 0.06
N ILE A 204 -0.91 -13.58 -0.10
CA ILE A 204 -1.19 -15.02 -0.14
C ILE A 204 -0.49 -15.58 -1.37
N GLN A 205 0.36 -16.59 -1.17
CA GLN A 205 1.06 -17.25 -2.26
C GLN A 205 0.31 -18.51 -2.63
N SER A 206 -0.22 -18.53 -3.85
CA SER A 206 -0.53 -19.78 -4.51
C SER A 206 0.80 -20.37 -5.00
N PRO A 207 1.11 -21.65 -4.73
CA PRO A 207 2.30 -22.30 -5.24
C PRO A 207 2.28 -22.20 -6.76
N TYR A 208 3.46 -21.96 -7.31
CA TYR A 208 3.71 -22.27 -8.69
C TYR A 208 3.81 -23.79 -8.77
N VAL A 209 2.80 -24.45 -9.35
CA VAL A 209 2.87 -25.90 -9.58
C VAL A 209 3.79 -26.13 -10.78
N SER A 210 5.11 -26.01 -10.56
CA SER A 210 6.12 -26.27 -11.60
C SER A 210 6.12 -27.72 -12.08
N GLU A 211 5.51 -28.63 -11.31
CA GLU A 211 5.48 -30.08 -11.60
C GLU A 211 4.05 -30.64 -11.53
N LEU A 212 3.11 -30.03 -12.26
CA LEU A 212 1.76 -30.60 -12.44
C LEU A 212 1.81 -32.05 -12.95
N SER A 213 2.87 -32.41 -13.66
CA SER A 213 3.14 -33.76 -14.18
C SER A 213 3.47 -34.81 -13.11
N ALA A 214 3.83 -34.42 -11.89
CA ALA A 214 4.14 -35.34 -10.79
C ALA A 214 2.95 -35.61 -9.86
N LEU A 215 1.85 -34.88 -10.00
CA LEU A 215 0.65 -35.05 -9.17
C LEU A 215 -0.22 -36.19 -9.71
N ASN A 216 -0.65 -37.09 -8.82
CA ASN A 216 -1.58 -38.17 -9.15
C ASN A 216 -2.94 -37.56 -9.56
N PRO A 217 -3.48 -37.84 -10.75
CA PRO A 217 -4.77 -37.28 -11.19
C PRO A 217 -5.97 -37.73 -10.34
N ALA A 218 -5.82 -38.77 -9.52
CA ALA A 218 -6.83 -39.18 -8.55
C ALA A 218 -6.79 -38.37 -7.24
N GLU A 219 -5.81 -37.50 -7.04
CA GLU A 219 -5.61 -36.71 -5.83
C GLU A 219 -5.76 -35.21 -6.10
N GLY A 220 -6.56 -34.53 -5.28
CA GLY A 220 -6.62 -33.08 -5.26
C GLY A 220 -5.56 -32.51 -4.31
N THR A 221 -4.43 -32.04 -4.85
CA THR A 221 -3.41 -31.36 -4.04
C THR A 221 -3.50 -29.85 -4.22
N THR A 222 -3.60 -29.11 -3.11
CA THR A 222 -3.44 -27.66 -3.07
C THR A 222 -2.47 -27.33 -1.96
N LEU A 223 -1.29 -26.81 -2.31
CA LEU A 223 -0.44 -26.10 -1.37
C LEU A 223 -0.86 -24.63 -1.43
N MET A 224 -0.83 -23.90 -0.32
CA MET A 224 -1.01 -22.45 -0.29
C MET A 224 -0.23 -21.94 0.91
N ALA A 225 0.50 -20.84 0.75
CA ALA A 225 1.10 -20.15 1.88
C ALA A 225 0.28 -18.89 2.17
N VAL A 226 -0.40 -18.90 3.31
CA VAL A 226 -1.23 -17.80 3.79
C VAL A 226 -0.49 -17.15 4.96
N PRO A 227 -0.13 -15.86 4.87
CA PRO A 227 0.40 -15.14 6.02
C PRO A 227 -0.63 -15.03 7.16
N ASP A 228 -0.16 -15.09 8.40
CA ASP A 228 -0.97 -15.00 9.62
C ASP A 228 -1.72 -13.65 9.79
N ILE A 229 -1.35 -12.63 9.01
CA ILE A 229 -2.04 -11.33 8.99
C ILE A 229 -3.42 -11.34 8.33
N TYR A 230 -3.77 -12.40 7.61
CA TYR A 230 -5.06 -12.53 6.94
C TYR A 230 -6.05 -13.29 7.81
N PRO A 231 -7.30 -12.81 7.92
CA PRO A 231 -8.31 -13.54 8.66
C PRO A 231 -8.87 -14.70 7.83
N THR A 232 -9.30 -15.76 8.52
CA THR A 232 -10.01 -16.88 7.91
C THR A 232 -11.51 -16.55 7.78
N PHE A 233 -11.92 -16.08 6.60
CA PHE A 233 -13.27 -15.57 6.36
C PHE A 233 -14.39 -16.63 6.27
N SER A 234 -14.08 -17.91 6.47
CA SER A 234 -14.98 -19.03 6.20
C SER A 234 -15.34 -19.82 7.46
N ARG A 235 -16.38 -20.64 7.36
CA ARG A 235 -16.83 -21.56 8.41
C ARG A 235 -16.60 -22.99 7.94
N GLY A 236 -16.27 -23.87 8.88
CA GLY A 236 -16.08 -25.29 8.63
C GLY A 236 -14.66 -25.74 8.96
N ILE A 237 -14.45 -27.05 8.84
CA ILE A 237 -13.26 -27.72 9.37
C ILE A 237 -11.96 -27.20 8.74
N LEU A 238 -11.93 -26.98 7.41
CA LEU A 238 -10.70 -26.50 6.75
C LEU A 238 -10.30 -25.08 7.18
N PRO A 239 -11.21 -24.10 7.23
CA PRO A 239 -10.92 -22.79 7.81
C PRO A 239 -10.48 -22.85 9.27
N ASP A 240 -11.11 -23.70 10.07
CA ASP A 240 -10.77 -23.84 11.49
C ASP A 240 -9.36 -24.47 11.66
N ILE A 241 -9.02 -25.51 10.88
CA ILE A 241 -7.66 -26.07 10.82
C ILE A 241 -6.64 -25.04 10.37
N LEU A 242 -6.98 -24.23 9.36
CA LEU A 242 -6.11 -23.17 8.87
C LEU A 242 -5.89 -22.11 9.94
N GLU A 243 -6.95 -21.69 10.63
CA GLU A 243 -6.86 -20.74 11.75
C GLU A 243 -5.96 -21.29 12.87
N ASP A 244 -6.17 -22.53 13.28
CA ASP A 244 -5.37 -23.23 14.29
C ASP A 244 -3.89 -23.32 13.85
N SER A 245 -3.64 -23.56 12.57
CA SER A 245 -2.29 -23.65 12.00
C SER A 245 -1.60 -22.28 11.90
N LEU A 246 -2.34 -21.23 11.55
CA LEU A 246 -1.81 -19.87 11.41
C LEU A 246 -1.54 -19.23 12.76
N ARG A 247 -2.41 -19.46 13.75
CA ARG A 247 -2.31 -18.85 15.07
C ARG A 247 -1.45 -19.66 16.03
N GLY A 248 -1.32 -20.96 15.79
CA GLY A 248 -0.52 -21.87 16.62
C GLY A 248 -0.84 -21.74 18.10
N SER A 249 0.13 -22.08 18.96
CA SER A 249 0.00 -21.91 20.41
C SER A 249 0.43 -20.53 20.92
N GLN A 250 1.20 -19.76 20.14
CA GLN A 250 1.68 -18.43 20.52
C GLN A 250 1.79 -17.49 19.31
N VAL A 251 0.92 -16.47 19.29
CA VAL A 251 1.03 -15.32 18.39
C VAL A 251 2.23 -14.45 18.83
N PRO A 252 3.07 -13.95 17.91
CA PRO A 252 4.14 -13.03 18.25
C PRO A 252 3.57 -11.78 18.94
N GLY A 253 4.12 -11.40 20.10
CA GLY A 253 3.56 -10.31 20.91
C GLY A 253 3.41 -8.99 20.15
N HIS A 254 4.33 -8.67 19.24
CA HIS A 254 4.29 -7.45 18.42
C HIS A 254 3.16 -7.43 17.37
N LEU A 255 2.55 -8.58 17.05
CA LEU A 255 1.39 -8.70 16.17
C LEU A 255 0.08 -8.94 16.91
N GLN A 256 0.09 -9.08 18.24
CA GLN A 256 -1.10 -9.45 19.01
C GLN A 256 -2.27 -8.47 18.77
N ASP A 257 -2.00 -7.16 18.85
CA ASP A 257 -3.01 -6.13 18.60
C ASP A 257 -3.64 -6.26 17.20
N TRP A 258 -2.84 -6.58 16.18
CA TRP A 258 -3.35 -6.80 14.84
C TRP A 258 -4.21 -8.06 14.77
N MET A 259 -3.78 -9.16 15.39
CA MET A 259 -4.55 -10.39 15.41
C MET A 259 -5.91 -10.19 16.09
N ASP A 260 -5.98 -9.40 17.16
CA ASP A 260 -7.23 -9.06 17.83
C ASP A 260 -8.15 -8.20 16.94
N ILE A 261 -7.57 -7.31 16.12
CA ILE A 261 -8.32 -6.50 15.14
C ILE A 261 -8.84 -7.36 13.98
N ALA A 262 -8.00 -8.25 13.45
CA ALA A 262 -8.32 -9.09 12.31
C ALA A 262 -9.16 -10.33 12.70
N ALA A 263 -9.22 -10.67 13.99
CA ALA A 263 -9.92 -11.85 14.47
C ALA A 263 -11.37 -11.94 13.96
N LYS A 264 -11.77 -13.16 13.60
CA LYS A 264 -13.12 -13.48 13.11
C LYS A 264 -14.19 -13.17 14.15
N GLU A 265 -13.83 -13.29 15.43
CA GLU A 265 -14.67 -12.99 16.59
C GLU A 265 -14.89 -11.48 16.79
N ASN A 266 -14.06 -10.64 16.16
CA ASN A 266 -14.18 -9.20 16.26
C ASN A 266 -15.39 -8.72 15.44
N THR A 267 -16.54 -8.62 16.09
CA THR A 267 -17.79 -8.15 15.48
C THR A 267 -17.78 -6.65 15.18
N SER A 268 -16.72 -5.91 15.57
CA SER A 268 -16.57 -4.49 15.23
C SER A 268 -16.18 -4.34 13.75
N LYS A 269 -17.16 -4.55 12.87
CA LYS A 269 -17.02 -4.49 11.40
C LYS A 269 -16.37 -3.19 10.88
N ASN A 270 -16.34 -2.13 11.69
CA ASN A 270 -15.84 -0.81 11.32
C ASN A 270 -14.33 -0.61 11.58
N THR A 271 -13.66 -1.52 12.29
CA THR A 271 -12.27 -1.31 12.72
C THR A 271 -11.29 -1.40 11.54
N LEU A 272 -11.41 -2.42 10.69
CA LEU A 272 -10.59 -2.53 9.47
C LEU A 272 -10.79 -1.35 8.53
N GLY A 273 -12.05 -0.97 8.28
CA GLY A 273 -12.38 0.19 7.44
C GLY A 273 -11.78 1.49 7.98
N THR A 274 -11.70 1.62 9.30
CA THR A 274 -11.07 2.76 9.97
C THR A 274 -9.56 2.80 9.72
N PHE A 275 -8.84 1.69 9.88
CA PHE A 275 -7.39 1.65 9.58
C PHE A 275 -7.11 1.84 8.08
N GLN A 276 -7.91 1.26 7.18
CA GLN A 276 -7.79 1.52 5.73
C GLN A 276 -7.91 3.03 5.43
N ARG A 277 -8.92 3.69 5.98
CA ARG A 277 -9.15 5.12 5.73
C ARG A 277 -8.01 5.95 6.32
N ARG A 278 -7.60 5.66 7.55
CA ARG A 278 -6.46 6.33 8.22
C ARG A 278 -5.18 6.20 7.42
N PHE A 279 -4.91 5.05 6.81
CA PHE A 279 -3.74 4.86 5.96
C PHE A 279 -3.68 5.88 4.81
N ALA A 280 -4.75 5.97 4.02
CA ALA A 280 -4.82 6.90 2.90
C ALA A 280 -4.89 8.37 3.39
N LEU A 281 -5.66 8.64 4.44
CA LEU A 281 -5.78 9.98 5.03
C LEU A 281 -4.43 10.48 5.52
N GLN A 282 -3.71 9.71 6.34
CA GLN A 282 -2.38 10.04 6.83
C GLN A 282 -1.42 10.34 5.67
N HIS A 283 -1.43 9.51 4.63
CA HIS A 283 -0.58 9.71 3.45
C HIS A 283 -0.90 11.04 2.76
N TYR A 284 -2.12 11.24 2.27
CA TYR A 284 -2.49 12.42 1.50
C TYR A 284 -2.45 13.71 2.33
N TRP A 285 -2.72 13.63 3.64
CA TRP A 285 -2.57 14.76 4.54
C TRP A 285 -1.11 15.23 4.62
N ARG A 286 -0.15 14.29 4.72
CA ARG A 286 1.29 14.63 4.69
C ARG A 286 1.73 15.19 3.34
N VAL A 287 1.25 14.62 2.23
CA VAL A 287 1.50 15.18 0.89
C VAL A 287 0.99 16.63 0.81
N PHE A 288 -0.11 16.95 1.47
CA PHE A 288 -0.66 18.32 1.48
C PHE A 288 0.24 19.29 2.24
N TYR A 289 0.71 18.89 3.42
CA TYR A 289 1.63 19.69 4.23
C TYR A 289 2.98 19.90 3.53
N ASP A 290 3.46 18.90 2.80
CA ASP A 290 4.71 18.98 2.04
C ASP A 290 4.60 19.96 0.86
N LYS A 291 3.53 19.88 0.07
CA LYS A 291 3.37 20.69 -1.16
C LYS A 291 2.82 22.10 -0.91
N PHE A 292 1.92 22.25 0.07
CA PHE A 292 1.16 23.49 0.29
C PHE A 292 1.22 23.96 1.75
N PRO A 293 2.43 24.13 2.34
CA PRO A 293 2.58 24.40 3.77
C PRO A 293 1.86 25.67 4.24
N THR A 294 1.80 26.70 3.40
CA THR A 294 1.15 27.99 3.71
C THR A 294 -0.37 27.92 3.64
N SER A 295 -0.92 27.06 2.79
CA SER A 295 -2.36 26.91 2.58
C SER A 295 -3.04 26.12 3.70
N VAL A 296 -2.30 25.28 4.44
CA VAL A 296 -2.89 24.37 5.43
C VAL A 296 -3.45 25.07 6.66
N SER A 297 -2.64 25.92 7.31
CA SER A 297 -2.93 26.43 8.65
C SER A 297 -4.23 27.24 8.73
N LYS A 298 -4.59 27.91 7.63
CA LYS A 298 -5.80 28.74 7.53
C LYS A 298 -7.05 27.96 7.10
N ASN A 299 -6.89 26.77 6.52
CA ASN A 299 -7.96 26.05 5.82
C ASN A 299 -8.25 24.65 6.37
N VAL A 300 -7.77 24.31 7.57
CA VAL A 300 -7.95 22.97 8.17
C VAL A 300 -9.42 22.51 8.17
N THR A 301 -10.37 23.39 8.48
CA THR A 301 -11.81 23.05 8.46
C THR A 301 -12.31 22.70 7.05
N LYS A 302 -11.86 23.44 6.02
CA LYS A 302 -12.19 23.19 4.62
C LYS A 302 -11.54 21.91 4.11
N LEU A 303 -10.32 21.62 4.54
CA LEU A 303 -9.67 20.34 4.27
C LEU A 303 -10.46 19.18 4.84
N HIS A 304 -10.97 19.30 6.08
CA HIS A 304 -11.83 18.24 6.63
C HIS A 304 -13.06 17.98 5.75
N ALA A 305 -13.67 19.02 5.18
CA ALA A 305 -14.81 18.88 4.26
C ALA A 305 -14.41 18.21 2.93
N ALA A 306 -13.28 18.59 2.33
CA ALA A 306 -12.78 17.96 1.11
C ALA A 306 -12.48 16.46 1.33
N PHE A 307 -11.79 16.13 2.43
CA PHE A 307 -11.47 14.75 2.78
C PHE A 307 -12.70 13.93 3.17
N SER A 308 -13.68 14.53 3.83
CA SER A 308 -14.93 13.83 4.18
C SER A 308 -15.71 13.44 2.92
N THR A 309 -15.78 14.34 1.94
CA THR A 309 -16.37 14.05 0.62
C THR A 309 -15.59 12.96 -0.12
N PHE A 310 -14.26 13.05 -0.16
CA PHE A 310 -13.41 12.07 -0.84
C PHE A 310 -13.54 10.66 -0.26
N PHE A 311 -13.58 10.54 1.06
CA PHE A 311 -13.73 9.26 1.76
C PHE A 311 -15.18 8.83 1.99
N GLN A 312 -16.15 9.63 1.52
CA GLN A 312 -17.59 9.37 1.67
C GLN A 312 -17.99 9.10 3.13
N CYS A 313 -17.56 9.97 4.04
CA CYS A 313 -17.86 9.87 5.47
C CYS A 313 -18.10 11.25 6.07
N ASP A 314 -18.49 11.31 7.35
CA ASP A 314 -18.75 12.58 8.03
C ASP A 314 -17.44 13.33 8.38
N ILE A 315 -17.52 14.66 8.43
CA ILE A 315 -16.42 15.54 8.87
C ILE A 315 -15.88 15.13 10.25
N ASP A 316 -16.76 14.73 11.17
CA ASP A 316 -16.36 14.30 12.51
C ASP A 316 -15.60 12.97 12.50
N THR A 317 -15.85 12.10 11.52
CA THR A 317 -15.06 10.89 11.29
C THR A 317 -13.62 11.26 10.91
N ILE A 318 -13.43 12.19 9.97
CA ILE A 318 -12.10 12.68 9.58
C ILE A 318 -11.36 13.31 10.76
N ARG A 319 -12.05 14.17 11.53
CA ARG A 319 -11.47 14.78 12.75
C ARG A 319 -11.06 13.74 13.78
N GLY A 320 -11.90 12.72 14.01
CA GLY A 320 -11.63 11.61 14.91
C GLY A 320 -10.40 10.82 14.47
N ASP A 321 -10.28 10.53 13.18
CA ASP A 321 -9.14 9.83 12.61
C ASP A 321 -7.83 10.63 12.74
N LEU A 322 -7.84 11.93 12.38
CA LEU A 322 -6.66 12.79 12.54
C LEU A 322 -6.23 12.92 14.00
N ARG A 323 -7.19 12.98 14.94
CA ARG A 323 -6.89 12.96 16.38
C ARG A 323 -6.24 11.64 16.79
N SER A 324 -6.75 10.50 16.32
CA SER A 324 -6.16 9.20 16.61
C SER A 324 -4.74 9.09 16.05
N ILE A 325 -4.53 9.55 14.81
CA ILE A 325 -3.20 9.61 14.16
C ILE A 325 -2.25 10.47 15.00
N LYS A 326 -2.67 11.69 15.37
CA LYS A 326 -1.88 12.58 16.22
C LYS A 326 -1.54 11.96 17.59
N ASN A 327 -2.48 11.25 18.20
CA ASN A 327 -2.24 10.60 19.50
C ASN A 327 -1.22 9.46 19.39
N SER A 328 -1.18 8.77 18.24
CA SER A 328 -0.28 7.62 18.04
C SER A 328 1.11 8.06 17.56
N LEU A 329 1.19 9.13 16.77
CA LEU A 329 2.41 9.56 16.10
C LEU A 329 3.04 10.83 16.69
N GLY A 330 2.35 11.46 17.65
CA GLY A 330 2.77 12.72 18.24
C GLY A 330 2.23 13.96 17.51
N PRO A 331 2.46 15.17 18.06
CA PRO A 331 1.83 16.40 17.59
C PRO A 331 2.27 16.85 16.19
N ASP A 332 3.48 16.48 15.77
CA ASP A 332 4.12 16.97 14.54
C ASP A 332 4.21 15.92 13.44
N TRP A 333 3.42 14.84 13.54
CA TRP A 333 3.45 13.70 12.61
C TRP A 333 3.28 14.09 11.13
N GLN A 334 2.57 15.19 10.87
CA GLN A 334 2.33 15.74 9.54
C GLN A 334 3.59 16.34 8.88
N TYR A 335 4.58 16.75 9.69
CA TYR A 335 5.85 17.31 9.25
C TYR A 335 6.98 16.29 9.21
N THR A 336 6.74 15.08 9.72
CA THR A 336 7.73 14.02 9.63
C THR A 336 8.04 13.81 8.13
N PRO A 337 9.30 13.93 7.70
CA PRO A 337 9.65 13.74 6.31
C PRO A 337 9.37 12.29 5.89
N PHE A 338 8.96 12.09 4.65
CA PHE A 338 8.78 10.73 4.12
C PHE A 338 10.11 9.97 4.07
N PHE A 339 11.21 10.69 3.89
CA PHE A 339 12.57 10.19 4.00
C PHE A 339 13.48 11.35 4.47
N ALA A 340 14.05 11.25 5.66
CA ALA A 340 15.16 12.09 6.07
C ALA A 340 16.29 11.17 6.54
N PRO A 341 17.31 10.92 5.71
CA PRO A 341 18.49 10.25 6.22
C PRO A 341 19.06 11.17 7.30
N SER A 342 19.35 10.60 8.47
CA SER A 342 20.10 11.28 9.51
C SER A 342 21.31 11.96 8.87
N LYS A 343 21.39 13.30 8.92
CA LYS A 343 22.65 13.99 8.68
C LYS A 343 23.60 13.42 9.73
N LYS A 344 24.60 12.63 9.33
CA LYS A 344 25.68 12.21 10.24
C LYS A 344 26.17 13.46 10.97
N VAL A 345 25.94 13.50 12.28
CA VAL A 345 26.44 14.55 13.17
C VAL A 345 27.94 14.40 13.30
#